data_AF-A0A498C3Y1-F1
#
_entry.id   AF-A0A498C3Y1-F1
#
_cell.length_a   1.000
_cell.length_b   1.000
_cell.length_c   1.000
_cell.angle_alpha   90.00
_cell.angle_beta   90.00
_cell.angle_gamma   90.00
#
_symmetry.space_group_name_H-M   'P 1'
#
loop_
_entity.id
_entity.type
_entity.pdbx_description
1 polymer ?
#
loop_
_entity_poly.entity_id
_entity_poly.type
_entity_poly.pdbx_seq_one_letter_code
_entity_poly.pdbx_strand_id
1 'polypeptide(L)'
;MKKIETRMTACLAAALLLTSQGAGAQSPPGQEEMPNKPGFFRQLGTSLKNAGEQMVGVKPAQGTKTTVSGGDIYTPVSGAGKIRGLFKADNHQLAQQGKLDWPKVALTFQEWGASLPCWSVEARIWTSPSASTTETFRTCANAAVTEPDDVGDVAELNTSALWKGRDALMGVRVPAGKANTGASRSTGPNPPAQPFVVNVSRPGVSDRAVDVALRVAWVAGFIQTADLHPGASGLLTPFKDSRMWIAGFQPEGNRDR
;
A
#
# COMPACT_ATOMS: atom_id res chain seq x y z
N MET A 1 -32.38 -16.37 -47.99
CA MET A 1 -31.55 -16.78 -49.14
C MET A 1 -30.08 -16.77 -48.72
N LYS A 2 -29.39 -17.87 -49.03
CA LYS A 2 -27.93 -18.13 -49.10
C LYS A 2 -27.03 -17.95 -47.86
N LYS A 3 -26.72 -19.12 -47.28
CA LYS A 3 -25.48 -19.51 -46.57
C LYS A 3 -24.23 -19.23 -47.40
N ILE A 4 -23.11 -18.92 -46.74
CA ILE A 4 -21.76 -19.21 -47.23
C ILE A 4 -20.95 -19.83 -46.07
N GLU A 5 -20.76 -21.15 -46.18
CA GLU A 5 -19.71 -21.90 -45.49
C GLU A 5 -18.42 -21.79 -46.32
N THR A 6 -17.26 -21.76 -45.66
CA THR A 6 -16.02 -22.25 -46.28
C THR A 6 -15.12 -22.84 -45.19
N ARG A 7 -14.95 -24.16 -45.25
CA ARG A 7 -13.89 -24.95 -44.61
C ARG A 7 -12.83 -25.26 -45.67
N MET A 8 -11.56 -25.33 -45.28
CA MET A 8 -10.59 -26.42 -45.55
C MET A 8 -9.15 -25.92 -45.28
N THR A 9 -8.44 -26.45 -44.28
CA THR A 9 -7.52 -27.62 -44.28
C THR A 9 -6.16 -27.37 -44.95
N ALA A 10 -5.08 -27.52 -44.19
CA ALA A 10 -3.84 -28.19 -44.64
C ALA A 10 -2.96 -28.56 -43.43
N CYS A 11 -2.90 -29.85 -43.13
CA CYS A 11 -1.87 -30.47 -42.30
C CYS A 11 -0.58 -30.62 -43.12
N LEU A 12 0.60 -30.47 -42.50
CA LEU A 12 1.78 -31.22 -42.93
C LEU A 12 2.75 -31.40 -41.76
N ALA A 13 3.14 -32.65 -41.58
CA ALA A 13 4.04 -33.15 -40.55
C ALA A 13 5.32 -33.71 -41.20
N ALA A 14 6.36 -33.81 -40.36
CA ALA A 14 7.52 -34.70 -40.43
C ALA A 14 8.67 -34.37 -41.42
N ALA A 15 9.89 -34.33 -40.89
CA ALA A 15 10.98 -35.23 -41.29
C ALA A 15 12.11 -35.27 -40.24
N LEU A 16 12.67 -36.46 -40.07
CA LEU A 16 13.68 -36.90 -39.11
C LEU A 16 15.13 -36.77 -39.67
N LEU A 17 16.07 -36.71 -38.71
CA LEU A 17 17.43 -37.31 -38.68
C LEU A 17 18.54 -36.80 -39.62
N LEU A 18 19.72 -36.58 -39.02
CA LEU A 18 20.97 -37.30 -39.34
C LEU A 18 22.00 -37.15 -38.20
N THR A 19 22.57 -38.28 -37.79
CA THR A 19 23.61 -38.47 -36.78
C THR A 19 25.00 -38.58 -37.42
N SER A 20 26.04 -38.66 -36.55
CA SER A 20 27.39 -39.24 -36.79
C SER A 20 28.48 -38.22 -37.25
N GLN A 21 29.73 -38.15 -36.78
CA GLN A 21 30.57 -38.82 -35.76
C GLN A 21 31.71 -37.85 -35.34
N GLY A 22 32.38 -38.06 -34.21
CA GLY A 22 33.80 -38.39 -34.26
C GLY A 22 34.55 -38.01 -32.98
N ALA A 23 35.40 -38.93 -32.53
CA ALA A 23 36.02 -39.02 -31.21
C ALA A 23 37.17 -38.01 -30.94
N GLY A 24 37.48 -37.83 -29.65
CA GLY A 24 38.70 -37.15 -29.20
C GLY A 24 38.75 -37.01 -27.68
N ALA A 25 38.97 -38.11 -26.96
CA ALA A 25 39.28 -38.08 -25.53
C ALA A 25 40.75 -37.65 -25.33
N GLN A 26 40.97 -36.53 -24.65
CA GLN A 26 42.26 -36.18 -24.04
C GLN A 26 41.99 -35.51 -22.68
N SER A 27 42.33 -36.21 -21.59
CA SER A 27 42.58 -35.60 -20.27
C SER A 27 44.09 -35.37 -20.15
N PRO A 28 44.56 -34.23 -19.60
CA PRO A 28 45.01 -34.18 -18.20
C PRO A 28 44.99 -32.73 -17.59
N PRO A 29 45.66 -32.45 -16.46
CA PRO A 29 45.32 -32.73 -15.06
C PRO A 29 44.87 -31.44 -14.30
N GLY A 30 44.57 -31.58 -13.00
CA GLY A 30 43.80 -30.63 -12.18
C GLY A 30 44.26 -29.16 -12.14
N GLN A 31 43.27 -28.28 -11.97
CA GLN A 31 43.42 -26.92 -11.43
C GLN A 31 42.18 -26.55 -10.60
N GLU A 32 42.43 -26.36 -9.31
CA GLU A 32 41.86 -25.38 -8.37
C GLU A 32 40.41 -24.87 -8.54
N GLU A 33 39.67 -25.00 -7.44
CA GLU A 33 38.42 -24.31 -7.13
C GLU A 33 38.53 -22.79 -7.43
N MET A 34 37.93 -22.34 -8.53
CA MET A 34 37.76 -20.91 -8.78
C MET A 34 36.65 -20.35 -7.88
N PRO A 35 36.89 -19.24 -7.15
CA PRO A 35 35.86 -18.61 -6.35
C PRO A 35 34.78 -18.06 -7.28
N ASN A 36 33.54 -18.42 -6.96
CA ASN A 36 32.32 -18.07 -7.68
C ASN A 36 32.16 -16.53 -7.73
N LYS A 37 32.73 -15.88 -8.74
CA LYS A 37 32.59 -14.42 -8.96
C LYS A 37 31.17 -14.14 -9.48
N PRO A 38 30.34 -13.37 -8.76
CA PRO A 38 29.05 -12.98 -9.30
C PRO A 38 29.26 -12.09 -10.53
N GLY A 39 28.68 -12.51 -11.67
CA GLY A 39 28.90 -11.87 -12.96
C GLY A 39 28.48 -10.40 -13.01
N PHE A 40 29.33 -9.59 -13.64
CA PHE A 40 29.16 -8.15 -13.91
C PHE A 40 27.78 -7.78 -14.50
N PHE A 41 27.20 -8.63 -15.36
CA PHE A 41 25.85 -8.40 -15.91
C PHE A 41 24.73 -8.51 -14.88
N ARG A 42 24.92 -9.33 -13.83
CA ARG A 42 23.97 -9.42 -12.71
C ARG A 42 24.01 -8.16 -11.85
N GLN A 43 25.20 -7.58 -11.67
CA GLN A 43 25.41 -6.33 -10.94
C GLN A 43 24.85 -5.12 -11.69
N LEU A 44 24.96 -5.09 -13.03
CA LEU A 44 24.33 -4.04 -13.85
C LEU A 44 22.80 -4.16 -13.89
N GLY A 45 22.28 -5.39 -13.96
CA GLY A 45 20.83 -5.63 -13.90
C GLY A 45 20.23 -5.22 -12.54
N THR A 46 20.94 -5.50 -11.44
CA THR A 46 20.52 -5.04 -10.10
C THR A 46 20.70 -3.54 -9.91
N SER A 47 21.75 -2.90 -10.44
CA SER A 47 21.93 -1.45 -10.29
C SER A 47 20.91 -0.65 -11.08
N LEU A 48 20.54 -1.09 -12.28
CA LEU A 48 19.46 -0.47 -13.07
C LEU A 48 18.07 -0.72 -12.47
N LYS A 49 17.80 -1.93 -11.95
CA LYS A 49 16.56 -2.24 -11.21
C LYS A 49 16.44 -1.34 -9.97
N ASN A 50 17.48 -1.30 -9.14
CA ASN A 50 17.50 -0.48 -7.92
C ASN A 50 17.38 1.02 -8.23
N ALA A 51 17.99 1.50 -9.31
CA ALA A 51 17.86 2.89 -9.75
C ALA A 51 16.44 3.19 -10.28
N GLY A 52 15.84 2.25 -11.03
CA GLY A 52 14.45 2.34 -11.47
C GLY A 52 13.46 2.33 -10.30
N GLU A 53 13.63 1.44 -9.34
CA GLU A 53 12.79 1.35 -8.13
C GLU A 53 12.93 2.58 -7.25
N GLN A 54 14.16 3.08 -7.03
CA GLN A 54 14.37 4.34 -6.31
C GLN A 54 13.70 5.51 -7.03
N MET A 55 13.73 5.52 -8.37
CA MET A 55 13.03 6.53 -9.17
C MET A 55 11.50 6.38 -9.13
N VAL A 56 11.00 5.16 -8.88
CA VAL A 56 9.56 4.81 -8.74
C VAL A 56 9.12 4.82 -7.27
N GLY A 57 9.89 5.40 -6.35
CA GLY A 57 9.40 5.61 -4.99
C GLY A 57 9.60 4.44 -4.02
N VAL A 58 10.32 3.40 -4.42
CA VAL A 58 10.46 2.15 -3.67
C VAL A 58 11.94 1.90 -3.37
N LYS A 59 12.25 1.54 -2.12
CA LYS A 59 13.61 1.15 -1.71
C LYS A 59 13.65 -0.36 -1.47
N PRO A 60 14.55 -1.11 -2.15
CA PRO A 60 14.70 -2.54 -1.92
C PRO A 60 15.15 -2.81 -0.48
N ALA A 61 14.47 -3.73 0.21
CA ALA A 61 14.89 -4.18 1.54
C ALA A 61 16.16 -5.03 1.41
N GLN A 62 17.33 -4.45 1.65
CA GLN A 62 18.58 -5.21 1.61
C GLN A 62 18.55 -6.31 2.68
N GLY A 63 18.79 -7.55 2.22
CA GLY A 63 18.84 -8.77 3.01
C GLY A 63 19.87 -8.73 4.12
N THR A 64 19.49 -8.14 5.24
CA THR A 64 19.97 -8.41 6.60
C THR A 64 18.86 -7.84 7.47
N LYS A 65 18.52 -8.48 8.60
CA LYS A 65 17.51 -7.98 9.55
C LYS A 65 17.90 -6.59 10.04
N THR A 66 17.60 -5.58 9.24
CA THR A 66 17.77 -4.19 9.58
C THR A 66 16.58 -3.92 10.46
N THR A 67 16.84 -3.73 11.75
CA THR A 67 15.86 -3.24 12.72
C THR A 67 15.20 -2.03 12.09
N VAL A 68 13.99 -2.20 11.55
CA VAL A 68 13.21 -1.10 10.99
C VAL A 68 13.00 -0.11 12.12
N SER A 69 13.73 1.01 12.09
CA SER A 69 13.71 2.02 13.13
C SER A 69 12.42 2.83 13.02
N GLY A 70 11.31 2.20 13.40
CA GLY A 70 9.98 2.74 13.14
C GLY A 70 8.88 2.22 14.06
N GLY A 71 9.13 1.13 14.79
CA GLY A 71 8.07 0.38 15.50
C GLY A 71 7.11 -0.29 14.52
N ASP A 72 6.06 -0.92 15.06
CA ASP A 72 5.11 -1.70 14.25
C ASP A 72 4.06 -0.80 13.58
N ILE A 73 3.73 -1.13 12.33
CA ILE A 73 2.64 -0.48 11.58
C ILE A 73 1.26 -0.86 12.12
N TYR A 74 1.14 -2.00 12.80
CA TYR A 74 -0.09 -2.47 13.42
C TYR A 74 0.21 -3.46 14.53
N THR A 75 -0.15 -3.12 15.76
CA THR A 75 -0.16 -4.03 16.91
C THR A 75 -1.56 -4.06 17.50
N PRO A 76 -2.29 -5.19 17.45
CA PRO A 76 -3.64 -5.27 18.01
C PRO A 76 -3.61 -5.04 19.52
N VAL A 77 -4.59 -4.29 20.04
CA VAL A 77 -4.80 -4.07 21.48
C VAL A 77 -6.09 -4.75 21.93
N SER A 78 -7.18 -4.55 21.20
CA SER A 78 -8.47 -5.19 21.44
C SER A 78 -9.35 -5.20 20.20
N GLY A 79 -10.38 -6.06 20.18
CA GLY A 79 -11.28 -6.21 19.02
C GLY A 79 -10.86 -7.34 18.08
N ALA A 80 -11.53 -7.41 16.93
CA ALA A 80 -11.47 -8.58 16.03
C ALA A 80 -10.35 -8.54 14.97
N GLY A 81 -9.59 -7.45 14.87
CA GLY A 81 -8.54 -7.26 13.86
C GLY A 81 -9.06 -7.09 12.44
N LYS A 82 -10.31 -6.64 12.29
CA LYS A 82 -11.04 -6.50 11.02
C LYS A 82 -10.51 -5.38 10.13
N ILE A 83 -9.79 -4.39 10.67
CA ILE A 83 -9.30 -3.30 9.84
C ILE A 83 -8.24 -3.80 8.85
N ARG A 84 -7.45 -4.83 9.20
CA ARG A 84 -6.37 -5.33 8.35
C ARG A 84 -6.94 -5.88 7.04
N GLY A 85 -6.59 -5.23 5.94
CA GLY A 85 -7.05 -5.59 4.60
C GLY A 85 -8.56 -5.39 4.36
N LEU A 86 -9.24 -4.59 5.19
CA LEU A 86 -10.67 -4.35 5.12
C LEU A 86 -11.16 -3.99 3.71
N PHE A 87 -10.38 -3.21 2.96
CA PHE A 87 -10.73 -2.71 1.63
C PHE A 87 -10.11 -3.53 0.49
N LYS A 88 -9.29 -4.55 0.77
CA LYS A 88 -8.55 -5.30 -0.27
C LYS A 88 -9.44 -6.06 -1.24
N ALA A 89 -10.63 -6.47 -0.81
CA ALA A 89 -11.58 -7.20 -1.64
C ALA A 89 -12.45 -6.27 -2.51
N ASP A 90 -12.37 -4.96 -2.31
CA ASP A 90 -13.16 -4.00 -3.07
C ASP A 90 -12.64 -3.82 -4.49
N ASN A 91 -13.50 -3.34 -5.38
CA ASN A 91 -13.05 -2.74 -6.62
C ASN A 91 -12.42 -1.37 -6.31
N HIS A 92 -11.09 -1.36 -6.19
CA HIS A 92 -10.30 -0.18 -5.84
C HIS A 92 -10.54 1.00 -6.78
N GLN A 93 -10.76 0.74 -8.07
CA GLN A 93 -11.02 1.78 -9.07
C GLN A 93 -12.38 2.48 -8.83
N LEU A 94 -13.40 1.73 -8.41
CA LEU A 94 -14.68 2.31 -7.99
C LEU A 94 -14.56 3.03 -6.63
N ALA A 95 -13.75 2.49 -5.73
CA ALA A 95 -13.46 3.08 -4.43
C ALA A 95 -12.83 4.48 -4.57
N GLN A 96 -11.75 4.59 -5.36
CA GLN A 96 -11.07 5.86 -5.68
C GLN A 96 -11.99 6.90 -6.32
N GLN A 97 -13.03 6.47 -7.04
CA GLN A 97 -14.02 7.37 -7.65
C GLN A 97 -15.10 7.83 -6.65
N GLY A 98 -15.05 7.36 -5.40
CA GLY A 98 -16.06 7.63 -4.37
C GLY A 98 -17.40 6.93 -4.65
N LYS A 99 -17.38 5.84 -5.44
CA LYS A 99 -18.61 5.12 -5.85
C LYS A 99 -19.01 4.03 -4.87
N LEU A 100 -18.10 3.57 -4.02
CA LEU A 100 -18.40 2.63 -2.95
C LEU A 100 -18.84 3.37 -1.69
N ASP A 101 -19.86 2.85 -1.02
CA ASP A 101 -20.39 3.44 0.22
C ASP A 101 -19.88 2.74 1.48
N TRP A 102 -19.61 1.44 1.42
CA TRP A 102 -19.23 0.60 2.57
C TRP A 102 -18.04 -0.30 2.23
N PRO A 103 -17.29 -0.80 3.22
CA PRO A 103 -17.34 -0.43 4.64
C PRO A 103 -16.80 1.00 4.88
N LYS A 104 -17.05 1.57 6.05
CA LYS A 104 -16.57 2.91 6.46
C LYS A 104 -15.80 2.84 7.77
N VAL A 105 -14.81 3.70 7.98
CA VAL A 105 -13.91 3.67 9.13
C VAL A 105 -13.72 5.07 9.73
N ALA A 106 -14.15 5.22 10.98
CA ALA A 106 -13.90 6.40 11.80
C ALA A 106 -12.69 6.14 12.70
N LEU A 107 -11.64 6.95 12.60
CA LEU A 107 -10.43 6.83 13.42
C LEU A 107 -10.44 7.82 14.59
N THR A 108 -10.42 7.32 15.82
CA THR A 108 -10.27 8.14 17.02
C THR A 108 -8.92 7.84 17.66
N PHE A 109 -8.10 8.86 17.89
CA PHE A 109 -6.82 8.68 18.56
C PHE A 109 -7.01 8.66 20.08
N GLN A 110 -6.82 7.50 20.69
CA GLN A 110 -7.04 7.23 22.12
C GLN A 110 -5.84 7.66 22.97
N GLU A 111 -4.62 7.39 22.50
CA GLU A 111 -3.39 7.91 23.10
C GLU A 111 -2.55 8.54 21.99
N TRP A 112 -2.20 9.81 22.14
CA TRP A 112 -1.63 10.60 21.07
C TRP A 112 -0.73 11.71 21.60
N GLY A 113 0.15 12.20 20.72
CA GLY A 113 1.10 13.27 20.99
C GLY A 113 2.18 13.31 19.93
N ALA A 114 2.58 14.49 19.48
CA ALA A 114 3.68 14.68 18.53
C ALA A 114 4.99 14.04 19.05
N SER A 115 5.21 14.06 20.36
CA SER A 115 6.36 13.43 21.03
C SER A 115 6.32 11.89 21.02
N LEU A 116 5.14 11.30 20.88
CA LEU A 116 5.01 9.84 20.86
C LEU A 116 5.42 9.28 19.49
N PRO A 117 6.21 8.19 19.46
CA PRO A 117 6.51 7.49 18.21
C PRO A 117 5.28 6.71 17.70
N CYS A 118 4.43 6.24 18.61
CA CYS A 118 3.30 5.38 18.30
C CYS A 118 2.06 5.80 19.06
N TRP A 119 0.93 5.80 18.36
CA TRP A 119 -0.38 6.21 18.88
C TRP A 119 -1.29 4.99 19.04
N SER A 120 -2.18 5.07 20.02
CA SER A 120 -3.30 4.14 20.16
C SER A 120 -4.50 4.67 19.38
N VAL A 121 -5.06 3.84 18.50
CA VAL A 121 -6.14 4.20 17.58
C VAL A 121 -7.32 3.28 17.82
N GLU A 122 -8.48 3.85 18.07
CA GLU A 122 -9.77 3.15 17.95
C GLU A 122 -10.28 3.34 16.51
N ALA A 123 -10.52 2.24 15.82
CA ALA A 123 -11.25 2.24 14.56
C ALA A 123 -12.68 1.78 14.79
N ARG A 124 -13.65 2.64 14.47
CA ARG A 124 -15.06 2.26 14.35
C ARG A 124 -15.37 1.93 12.90
N ILE A 125 -15.60 0.64 12.65
CA ILE A 125 -15.86 0.08 11.33
C ILE A 125 -17.36 -0.05 11.16
N TRP A 126 -17.93 0.75 10.29
CA TRP A 126 -19.33 0.70 9.90
C TRP A 126 -19.50 -0.19 8.66
N THR A 127 -20.46 -1.10 8.72
CA THR A 127 -20.84 -2.00 7.61
C THR A 127 -22.18 -1.63 7.00
N SER A 128 -22.96 -0.80 7.70
CA SER A 128 -24.22 -0.21 7.25
C SER A 128 -24.46 1.11 8.00
N PRO A 129 -25.54 1.87 7.69
CA PRO A 129 -25.87 3.09 8.43
C PRO A 129 -26.07 2.90 9.95
N SER A 130 -26.35 1.68 10.41
CA SER A 130 -26.68 1.37 11.81
C SER A 130 -25.81 0.27 12.44
N ALA A 131 -25.05 -0.48 11.65
CA ALA A 131 -24.20 -1.57 12.15
C ALA A 131 -22.73 -1.16 12.15
N SER A 132 -22.10 -1.22 13.32
CA SER A 132 -20.66 -0.98 13.47
C SER A 132 -20.01 -1.91 14.47
N THR A 133 -18.70 -2.08 14.34
CA THR A 133 -17.82 -2.72 15.33
C THR A 133 -16.65 -1.82 15.62
N THR A 134 -16.10 -1.92 16.82
CA THR A 134 -14.87 -1.20 17.19
C THR A 134 -13.71 -2.15 17.39
N GLU A 135 -12.51 -1.65 17.12
CA GLU A 135 -11.28 -2.28 17.53
C GLU A 135 -10.22 -1.24 17.84
N THR A 136 -9.28 -1.61 18.70
CA THR A 136 -8.19 -0.74 19.12
C THR A 136 -6.86 -1.39 18.79
N PHE A 137 -5.93 -0.61 18.26
CA PHE A 137 -4.60 -1.06 17.93
C PHE A 137 -3.61 0.08 18.09
N ARG A 138 -2.32 -0.27 18.15
CA ARG A 138 -1.21 0.67 18.15
C ARG A 138 -0.59 0.74 16.77
N THR A 139 -0.20 1.94 16.34
CA THR A 139 0.52 2.16 15.09
C THR A 139 1.57 3.24 15.31
N CYS A 140 2.75 3.03 14.73
CA CYS A 140 3.83 4.00 14.81
C CYS A 140 3.87 4.92 13.60
N ALA A 141 4.07 6.21 13.82
CA ALA A 141 4.03 7.23 12.78
C ALA A 141 5.20 7.12 11.80
N ASN A 142 6.29 6.45 12.18
CA ASN A 142 7.47 6.19 11.36
C ASN A 142 7.65 4.69 11.06
N ALA A 143 6.63 3.86 11.30
CA ALA A 143 6.67 2.47 10.86
C ALA A 143 6.83 2.42 9.33
N ALA A 144 7.71 1.52 8.88
CA ALA A 144 7.92 1.29 7.45
C ALA A 144 6.63 0.82 6.80
N VAL A 145 6.33 1.41 5.66
CA VAL A 145 5.22 1.01 4.81
C VAL A 145 5.80 0.14 3.71
N THR A 146 5.39 -1.12 3.66
CA THR A 146 5.99 -2.13 2.77
C THR A 146 4.95 -2.81 1.89
N GLU A 147 5.40 -3.23 0.71
CA GLU A 147 4.65 -4.02 -0.26
C GLU A 147 5.54 -5.16 -0.80
N PRO A 148 4.99 -6.35 -1.12
CA PRO A 148 5.69 -7.29 -1.98
C PRO A 148 5.86 -6.71 -3.40
N ASP A 149 7.07 -6.78 -3.93
CA ASP A 149 7.37 -6.44 -5.33
C ASP A 149 6.92 -7.55 -6.29
N ASP A 150 6.98 -7.28 -7.59
CA ASP A 150 6.56 -8.22 -8.64
C ASP A 150 7.37 -9.53 -8.68
N VAL A 151 8.52 -9.59 -8.00
CA VAL A 151 9.36 -10.80 -7.89
C VAL A 151 9.27 -11.47 -6.50
N GLY A 152 8.43 -10.95 -5.61
CA GLY A 152 8.14 -11.49 -4.29
C GLY A 152 9.04 -10.99 -3.15
N ASP A 153 9.95 -10.04 -3.42
CA ASP A 153 10.76 -9.39 -2.40
C ASP A 153 9.95 -8.30 -1.68
N VAL A 154 10.30 -7.96 -0.44
CA VAL A 154 9.62 -6.88 0.29
C VAL A 154 10.29 -5.55 -0.02
N ALA A 155 9.51 -4.59 -0.48
CA ALA A 155 9.95 -3.26 -0.84
C ALA A 155 9.34 -2.23 0.13
N GLU A 156 10.16 -1.27 0.60
CA GLU A 156 9.69 -0.20 1.47
C GLU A 156 9.40 1.06 0.65
N LEU A 157 8.27 1.73 0.92
CA LEU A 157 7.98 3.03 0.34
C LEU A 157 8.99 4.07 0.81
N ASN A 158 9.56 4.80 -0.14
CA ASN A 158 10.47 5.89 0.16
C ASN A 158 9.73 7.15 0.66
N THR A 159 10.49 8.17 1.05
CA THR A 159 9.95 9.44 1.56
C THR A 159 9.04 10.16 0.57
N SER A 160 9.32 10.08 -0.74
CA SER A 160 8.48 10.67 -1.78
C SER A 160 7.14 9.96 -1.91
N ALA A 161 7.11 8.63 -1.87
CA ALA A 161 5.88 7.84 -1.89
C ALA A 161 5.03 8.10 -0.63
N LEU A 162 5.66 8.17 0.55
CA LEU A 162 4.99 8.54 1.80
C LEU A 162 4.39 9.94 1.73
N TRP A 163 5.13 10.92 1.19
CA TRP A 163 4.64 12.29 1.01
C TRP A 163 3.41 12.34 0.09
N LYS A 164 3.45 11.63 -1.05
CA LYS A 164 2.30 11.53 -1.94
C LYS A 164 1.10 10.84 -1.28
N GLY A 165 1.32 9.82 -0.46
CA GLY A 165 0.27 9.18 0.31
C GLY A 165 -0.41 10.15 1.28
N ARG A 166 0.37 10.98 1.97
CA ARG A 166 -0.17 12.06 2.82
C ARG A 166 -0.97 13.07 2.01
N ASP A 167 -0.45 13.51 0.87
CA ASP A 167 -1.12 14.46 -0.01
C ASP A 167 -2.46 13.90 -0.53
N ALA A 168 -2.48 12.62 -0.95
CA ALA A 168 -3.69 11.92 -1.36
C ALA A 168 -4.76 11.93 -0.25
N LEU A 169 -4.39 11.57 0.99
CA LEU A 169 -5.32 11.60 2.13
C LEU A 169 -5.83 13.02 2.42
N MET A 170 -4.94 14.02 2.47
CA MET A 170 -5.31 15.40 2.76
C MET A 170 -6.15 16.05 1.65
N GLY A 171 -5.98 15.59 0.42
CA GLY A 171 -6.73 15.98 -0.77
C GLY A 171 -8.15 15.43 -0.82
N VAL A 172 -8.48 14.38 -0.04
CA VAL A 172 -9.83 13.78 -0.06
C VAL A 172 -10.89 14.81 0.30
N ARG A 173 -11.91 14.89 -0.55
CA ARG A 173 -13.15 15.63 -0.30
C ARG A 173 -14.32 14.70 -0.52
N VAL A 174 -15.32 14.77 0.37
CA VAL A 174 -16.55 13.98 0.18
C VAL A 174 -17.22 14.43 -1.12
N PRO A 175 -17.52 13.52 -2.07
CA PRO A 175 -18.17 13.89 -3.32
C PRO A 175 -19.51 14.58 -3.11
N ALA A 176 -19.87 15.48 -4.04
CA ALA A 176 -21.19 16.10 -4.04
C ALA A 176 -22.30 15.02 -4.10
N GLY A 177 -23.35 15.21 -3.31
CA GLY A 177 -24.45 14.25 -3.19
C GLY A 177 -24.19 13.08 -2.23
N LYS A 178 -22.98 12.93 -1.65
CA LYS A 178 -22.72 11.97 -0.57
C LYS A 178 -22.93 12.63 0.80
N ALA A 179 -23.54 11.88 1.72
CA ALA A 179 -23.80 12.33 3.08
C ALA A 179 -22.50 12.61 3.84
N ASN A 180 -22.42 13.78 4.49
CA ASN A 180 -21.30 14.19 5.31
C ASN A 180 -21.76 15.10 6.45
N THR A 181 -20.89 15.31 7.44
CA THR A 181 -21.15 16.15 8.63
C THR A 181 -20.60 17.56 8.51
N GLY A 182 -20.22 18.02 7.31
CA GLY A 182 -19.62 19.32 7.09
C GLY A 182 -18.26 19.45 7.80
N ALA A 183 -18.09 20.53 8.56
CA ALA A 183 -16.86 20.76 9.34
C ALA A 183 -16.78 19.91 10.62
N SER A 184 -17.91 19.39 11.11
CA SER A 184 -17.99 18.64 12.35
C SER A 184 -17.40 17.24 12.17
N ARG A 185 -16.50 16.86 13.07
CA ARG A 185 -15.98 15.49 13.13
C ARG A 185 -17.04 14.57 13.75
N SER A 186 -17.05 13.30 13.37
CA SER A 186 -18.05 12.35 13.83
C SER A 186 -17.45 10.95 13.94
N THR A 187 -17.90 10.17 14.92
CA THR A 187 -17.68 8.72 14.96
C THR A 187 -18.82 7.95 14.30
N GLY A 188 -19.87 8.65 13.86
CA GLY A 188 -21.03 8.11 13.15
C GLY A 188 -20.70 7.62 11.72
N PRO A 189 -21.67 7.10 10.97
CA PRO A 189 -21.45 6.49 9.65
C PRO A 189 -21.08 7.47 8.53
N ASN A 190 -21.03 8.77 8.80
CA ASN A 190 -20.79 9.80 7.78
C ASN A 190 -19.54 10.61 8.11
N PRO A 191 -18.60 10.74 7.17
CA PRO A 191 -17.37 11.49 7.37
C PRO A 191 -17.65 13.01 7.41
N PRO A 192 -16.70 13.81 7.92
CA PRO A 192 -16.65 15.24 7.65
C PRO A 192 -16.33 15.51 6.18
N ALA A 193 -16.62 16.71 5.68
CA ALA A 193 -16.37 17.12 4.29
C ALA A 193 -14.89 17.01 3.88
N GLN A 194 -13.98 17.13 4.85
CA GLN A 194 -12.54 16.92 4.69
C GLN A 194 -12.04 15.81 5.65
N PRO A 195 -12.08 14.54 5.23
CA PRO A 195 -11.83 13.38 6.09
C PRO A 195 -10.57 13.41 6.95
N PHE A 196 -9.45 13.88 6.41
CA PHE A 196 -8.13 13.81 7.08
C PHE A 196 -7.58 15.17 7.53
N VAL A 197 -8.18 16.28 7.10
CA VAL A 197 -7.75 17.61 7.54
C VAL A 197 -8.24 17.84 8.96
N VAL A 198 -7.36 18.00 9.94
CA VAL A 198 -7.74 18.24 11.33
C VAL A 198 -7.17 19.58 11.82
N ASN A 199 -8.03 20.37 12.46
CA ASN A 199 -7.63 21.60 13.12
C ASN A 199 -7.30 21.28 14.57
N VAL A 200 -6.01 21.26 14.89
CA VAL A 200 -5.50 21.10 16.25
C VAL A 200 -4.67 22.31 16.62
N SER A 201 -4.77 22.78 17.86
CA SER A 201 -4.05 23.96 18.33
C SER A 201 -2.55 23.72 18.55
N ARG A 202 -2.10 22.46 18.50
CA ARG A 202 -0.75 22.05 18.87
C ARG A 202 0.13 21.82 17.64
N PRO A 203 1.34 22.41 17.59
CA PRO A 203 2.27 22.19 16.49
C PRO A 203 2.57 20.70 16.28
N GLY A 204 2.60 20.26 15.02
CA GLY A 204 2.99 18.90 14.63
C GLY A 204 1.99 17.79 14.91
N VAL A 205 0.95 18.01 15.73
CA VAL A 205 -0.06 16.97 16.02
C VAL A 205 -0.90 16.64 14.79
N SER A 206 -1.28 17.63 13.98
CA SER A 206 -2.00 17.40 12.72
C SER A 206 -1.17 16.57 11.76
N ASP A 207 0.11 16.92 11.60
CA ASP A 207 1.01 16.20 10.71
C ASP A 207 1.24 14.76 11.17
N ARG A 208 1.37 14.56 12.47
CA ARG A 208 1.52 13.24 13.08
C ARG A 208 0.25 12.39 12.94
N ALA A 209 -0.92 13.01 13.08
CA ALA A 209 -2.20 12.36 12.88
C ALA A 209 -2.36 11.83 11.45
N VAL A 210 -1.94 12.62 10.45
CA VAL A 210 -1.96 12.22 9.04
C VAL A 210 -0.94 11.11 8.78
N ASP A 211 0.26 11.17 9.38
CA ASP A 211 1.22 10.08 9.30
C ASP A 211 0.64 8.77 9.83
N VAL A 212 0.04 8.82 11.02
CA VAL A 212 -0.59 7.66 11.65
C VAL A 212 -1.73 7.16 10.76
N ALA A 213 -2.62 8.05 10.30
CA ALA A 213 -3.73 7.69 9.42
C ALA A 213 -3.25 7.04 8.11
N LEU A 214 -2.12 7.46 7.55
CA LEU A 214 -1.52 6.84 6.37
C LEU A 214 -1.13 5.37 6.62
N ARG A 215 -0.54 5.06 7.78
CA ARG A 215 -0.18 3.68 8.15
C ARG A 215 -1.43 2.84 8.35
N VAL A 216 -2.46 3.41 8.96
CA VAL A 216 -3.76 2.74 9.10
C VAL A 216 -4.42 2.48 7.74
N ALA A 217 -4.42 3.48 6.86
CA ALA A 217 -4.95 3.36 5.50
C ALA A 217 -4.24 2.26 4.71
N TRP A 218 -2.91 2.18 4.83
CA TRP A 218 -2.11 1.13 4.20
C TRP A 218 -2.46 -0.26 4.73
N VAL A 219 -2.48 -0.42 6.06
CA VAL A 219 -2.85 -1.68 6.72
C VAL A 219 -4.25 -2.12 6.33
N ALA A 220 -5.16 -1.16 6.14
CA ALA A 220 -6.53 -1.43 5.72
C ALA A 220 -6.67 -1.80 4.23
N GLY A 221 -5.63 -1.57 3.42
CA GLY A 221 -5.72 -1.64 1.95
C GLY A 221 -6.57 -0.53 1.35
N PHE A 222 -6.79 0.56 2.10
CA PHE A 222 -7.52 1.75 1.66
C PHE A 222 -6.73 2.54 0.62
N ILE A 223 -5.41 2.60 0.80
CA ILE A 223 -4.47 3.15 -0.18
C ILE A 223 -3.51 2.05 -0.63
N GLN A 224 -3.09 2.09 -1.88
CA GLN A 224 -2.23 1.13 -2.56
C GLN A 224 -1.12 1.87 -3.32
N THR A 225 -0.05 1.17 -3.72
CA THR A 225 1.06 1.80 -4.48
C THR A 225 0.61 2.43 -5.79
N ALA A 226 -0.43 1.87 -6.43
CA ALA A 226 -1.06 2.44 -7.62
C ALA A 226 -1.65 3.85 -7.39
N ASP A 227 -1.93 4.23 -6.14
CA ASP A 227 -2.46 5.54 -5.77
C ASP A 227 -1.35 6.58 -5.60
N LEU A 228 -0.12 6.12 -5.41
CA LEU A 228 1.06 6.95 -5.15
C LEU A 228 1.79 7.33 -6.44
N HIS A 229 1.42 6.72 -7.56
CA HIS A 229 2.10 6.88 -8.83
C HIS A 229 1.09 7.22 -9.93
N PRO A 230 1.45 8.13 -10.86
CA PRO A 230 0.63 8.35 -12.03
C PRO A 230 0.44 7.03 -12.78
N GLY A 231 -0.79 6.74 -13.22
CA GLY A 231 -1.04 5.58 -14.07
C GLY A 231 -0.36 5.72 -15.42
N ALA A 232 -0.56 4.75 -16.33
CA ALA A 232 0.02 4.77 -17.68
C ALA A 232 -0.28 6.05 -18.50
N SER A 233 -1.32 6.80 -18.13
CA SER A 233 -1.66 8.11 -18.71
C SER A 233 -0.81 9.28 -18.19
N GLY A 234 0.08 9.06 -17.23
CA GLY A 234 0.85 10.11 -16.57
C GLY A 234 0.02 11.02 -15.64
N LEU A 235 -1.27 10.74 -15.47
CA LEU A 235 -2.17 11.51 -14.62
C LEU A 235 -2.44 10.76 -13.31
N LEU A 236 -2.24 11.45 -12.18
CA LEU A 236 -2.78 11.02 -10.90
C LEU A 236 -4.29 11.29 -10.91
N THR A 237 -5.10 10.23 -10.97
CA THR A 237 -6.53 10.36 -10.75
C THR A 237 -6.77 10.82 -9.31
N PRO A 238 -7.56 11.88 -9.06
CA PRO A 238 -7.83 12.31 -7.69
C PRO A 238 -8.41 11.17 -6.87
N PHE A 239 -7.77 10.88 -5.73
CA PHE A 239 -8.25 9.89 -4.79
C PHE A 239 -9.46 10.46 -4.03
N LYS A 240 -10.67 9.96 -4.34
CA LYS A 240 -11.95 10.47 -3.79
C LYS A 240 -12.63 9.47 -2.86
N ASP A 241 -11.96 8.40 -2.45
CA ASP A 241 -12.53 7.50 -1.46
C ASP A 241 -12.64 8.24 -0.11
N SER A 242 -13.87 8.46 0.35
CA SER A 242 -14.18 9.16 1.60
C SER A 242 -14.63 8.21 2.69
N ARG A 243 -14.40 6.89 2.54
CA ARG A 243 -14.86 5.88 3.49
C ARG A 243 -14.00 5.78 4.75
N MET A 244 -12.82 6.41 4.82
CA MET A 244 -12.01 6.51 6.04
C MET A 244 -11.80 7.97 6.42
N TRP A 245 -11.83 8.31 7.72
CA TRP A 245 -11.59 9.66 8.21
C TRP A 245 -11.07 9.70 9.64
N ILE A 246 -10.48 10.83 10.02
CA ILE A 246 -10.13 11.14 11.41
C ILE A 246 -11.37 11.70 12.11
N ALA A 247 -11.90 10.92 13.05
CA ALA A 247 -13.08 11.22 13.85
C ALA A 247 -12.77 12.11 15.06
N GLY A 248 -11.54 12.07 15.59
CA GLY A 248 -11.14 12.96 16.66
C GLY A 248 -9.96 12.47 17.49
N PHE A 249 -9.74 13.17 18.59
CA PHE A 249 -8.67 12.94 19.56
C PHE A 249 -9.31 12.85 20.94
N GLN A 250 -9.00 11.79 21.69
CA GLN A 250 -9.51 11.63 23.04
C GLN A 250 -8.85 12.67 23.97
N PRO A 251 -9.60 13.54 24.68
CA PRO A 251 -9.02 14.66 25.43
C PRO A 251 -8.00 14.27 26.50
N GLU A 252 -8.23 13.16 27.19
CA GLU A 252 -7.34 12.57 28.20
C GLU A 252 -6.17 11.77 27.60
N GLY A 253 -6.23 11.51 26.29
CA GLY A 253 -5.23 10.75 25.53
C GLY A 253 -3.94 11.49 25.21
N ASN A 254 -3.92 12.81 25.42
CA ASN A 254 -2.77 13.65 25.08
C ASN A 254 -1.58 13.38 26.01
N ARG A 255 -0.42 13.04 25.43
CA ARG A 255 0.85 12.80 26.13
C ARG A 255 1.91 13.89 25.91
N ASP A 256 1.60 14.96 25.17
CA ASP A 256 2.46 16.15 25.02
C ASP A 256 2.17 17.22 26.11
N ARG A 257 1.82 16.79 27.33
CA ARG A 257 1.53 17.71 28.44
C ARG A 257 2.77 17.96 29.29
#